data_AF-A0A954XPR2-F1
#
_entry.id   AF-A0A954XPR2-F1
#
_cell.length_a   1.000
_cell.length_b   1.000
_cell.length_c   1.000
_cell.angle_alpha   90.00
_cell.angle_beta   90.00
_cell.angle_gamma   90.00
#
_symmetry.space_group_name_H-M   'P 1'
#
loop_
_entity.id
_entity.type
_entity.pdbx_description
1 polymer ?
#
loop_
_entity_poly.entity_id
_entity_poly.type
_entity_poly.pdbx_seq_one_letter_code
_entity_poly.pdbx_strand_id
1 'polypeptide(L)'
;MRFCTLAVALGVAVCMASATHAAFNLTWDGGDGMWFSQLPTDPTGQWNGGQNIQAVVGRENGHEGYKDSTGAADILIGTGDKVSFDGFTISQDFRLLQGDNMTITNGSVWEQKTLDADEVHPQFGQLFRWEETRWTEMEMSNLNLDNGTFRRTGGSTFDPTDAGGGALIFGSWKGDDNQANFDQSVGTPTEFNIDGFDFLNWQTTKNYSASELRKFDGTFGQSPSAQTSNINITNGGSLENEGQIWFGSDVDIQTNINLNINNGSVTAIGGLDATPGPIGGDIPGGDASIVIFDWFGRVSASINFTGPGSITTDEGAIRMLDETATVTDMTYEDLWNAGILKANGGNAGLFTDHFSVTGSWGDPTYTLTSLLPLSGGSFAAAVPEPTTALMAGMLALTALGVRRRRS
;
A
#
# COMPACT_ATOMS: atom_id res chain seq x y z
N MET A 1 53.91 38.76 18.57
CA MET A 1 53.37 37.48 19.09
C MET A 1 51.91 37.69 19.45
N ARG A 2 50.98 37.11 18.69
CA ARG A 2 49.55 37.08 19.02
C ARG A 2 49.14 35.61 19.00
N PHE A 3 48.81 35.07 20.16
CA PHE A 3 48.24 33.73 20.31
C PHE A 3 46.78 33.80 19.85
N CYS A 4 46.43 33.08 18.78
CA CYS A 4 45.05 32.79 18.43
C CYS A 4 44.64 31.49 19.13
N THR A 5 43.70 31.57 20.04
CA THR A 5 43.08 30.41 20.70
C THR A 5 41.96 29.91 19.79
N LEU A 6 42.17 28.76 19.14
CA LEU A 6 41.17 28.05 18.36
C LEU A 6 40.32 27.21 19.31
N ALA A 7 39.07 27.61 19.55
CA ALA A 7 38.11 26.81 20.30
C ALA A 7 37.48 25.76 19.37
N VAL A 8 37.83 24.50 19.56
CA VAL A 8 37.19 23.36 18.88
C VAL A 8 35.93 23.01 19.66
N ALA A 9 34.76 23.35 19.13
CA ALA A 9 33.47 22.92 19.66
C ALA A 9 33.25 21.45 19.25
N LEU A 10 33.36 20.54 20.21
CA LEU A 10 33.05 19.13 20.04
C LEU A 10 31.51 18.96 20.10
N GLY A 11 30.85 19.00 18.94
CA GLY A 11 29.43 18.69 18.83
C GLY A 11 29.19 17.19 19.02
N VAL A 12 28.62 16.80 20.15
CA VAL A 12 28.13 15.43 20.37
C VAL A 12 26.85 15.28 19.57
N ALA A 13 26.94 14.69 18.38
CA ALA A 13 25.78 14.22 17.64
C ALA A 13 25.20 13.02 18.40
N VAL A 14 24.13 13.23 19.15
CA VAL A 14 23.33 12.15 19.72
C VAL A 14 22.54 11.57 18.55
N CYS A 15 23.09 10.54 17.91
CA CYS A 15 22.31 9.67 17.03
C CYS A 15 21.29 8.94 17.92
N MET A 16 20.05 9.44 17.95
CA MET A 16 18.94 8.67 18.50
C MET A 16 18.72 7.50 17.57
N ALA A 17 19.33 6.35 17.87
CA ALA A 17 18.97 5.09 17.25
C ALA A 17 17.52 4.81 17.66
N SER A 18 16.58 5.00 16.74
CA SER A 18 15.23 4.48 16.90
C SER A 18 15.35 2.97 17.08
N ALA A 19 14.79 2.45 18.17
CA ALA A 19 14.69 1.02 18.36
C ALA A 19 13.80 0.48 17.22
N THR A 20 14.40 -0.25 16.28
CA THR A 20 13.65 -1.01 15.28
C THR A 20 12.89 -2.09 16.04
N HIS A 21 11.58 -1.94 16.15
CA HIS A 21 10.73 -3.03 16.62
C HIS A 21 10.86 -4.18 15.62
N ALA A 22 11.09 -5.39 16.12
CA ALA A 22 11.13 -6.57 15.27
C ALA A 22 9.76 -6.71 14.60
N ALA A 23 9.76 -6.83 13.27
CA ALA A 23 8.53 -7.13 12.56
C ALA A 23 7.98 -8.48 13.03
N PHE A 24 6.66 -8.58 13.14
CA PHE A 24 6.02 -9.83 13.49
C PHE A 24 5.72 -10.60 12.20
N ASN A 25 6.15 -11.86 12.14
CA ASN A 25 5.90 -12.70 10.96
C ASN A 25 4.50 -13.30 11.04
N LEU A 26 3.68 -12.98 10.05
CA LEU A 26 2.41 -13.63 9.77
C LEU A 26 2.59 -14.59 8.59
N THR A 27 2.16 -15.86 8.72
CA THR A 27 2.09 -16.79 7.58
C THR A 27 0.66 -17.24 7.36
N TRP A 28 0.12 -16.98 6.18
CA TRP A 28 -1.15 -17.53 5.70
C TRP A 28 -0.92 -18.71 4.75
N ASP A 29 -1.62 -19.80 5.02
CA ASP A 29 -1.61 -21.05 4.26
C ASP A 29 -2.98 -21.33 3.62
N GLY A 30 -3.71 -20.28 3.25
CA GLY A 30 -5.02 -20.34 2.59
C GLY A 30 -6.20 -19.93 3.49
N GLY A 31 -7.41 -20.02 2.95
CA GLY A 31 -8.66 -19.77 3.69
C GLY A 31 -9.18 -18.34 3.55
N ASP A 32 -9.93 -17.90 4.56
CA ASP A 32 -10.44 -16.54 4.62
C ASP A 32 -9.35 -15.60 5.16
N GLY A 33 -9.07 -14.54 4.41
CA GLY A 33 -8.16 -13.46 4.82
C GLY A 33 -8.81 -12.52 5.83
N MET A 34 -9.87 -12.94 6.52
CA MET A 34 -10.72 -12.10 7.36
C MET A 34 -10.05 -11.86 8.72
N TRP A 35 -9.81 -10.60 9.07
CA TRP A 35 -9.08 -10.22 10.28
C TRP A 35 -9.91 -10.25 11.57
N PHE A 36 -11.21 -10.54 11.47
CA PHE A 36 -12.19 -10.26 12.52
C PHE A 36 -13.03 -11.49 12.88
N SER A 37 -12.55 -12.72 12.64
CA SER A 37 -13.30 -13.98 12.84
C SER A 37 -13.60 -14.32 14.32
N GLN A 38 -14.34 -13.44 14.99
CA GLN A 38 -15.31 -13.76 16.01
C GLN A 38 -16.70 -13.31 15.56
N LEU A 39 -17.11 -13.63 14.33
CA LEU A 39 -18.55 -13.82 14.13
C LEU A 39 -18.95 -15.05 14.96
N PRO A 40 -19.94 -14.94 15.88
CA PRO A 40 -20.29 -16.02 16.82
C PRO A 40 -20.65 -17.37 16.17
N THR A 41 -20.88 -17.37 14.86
CA THR A 41 -21.33 -18.51 14.07
C THR A 41 -20.25 -19.17 13.22
N ASP A 42 -19.05 -18.58 13.11
CA ASP A 42 -17.96 -19.16 12.31
C ASP A 42 -16.72 -19.50 13.17
N PRO A 43 -16.65 -20.73 13.72
CA PRO A 43 -15.48 -21.19 14.46
C PRO A 43 -14.29 -21.58 13.57
N THR A 44 -14.39 -21.43 12.25
CA THR A 44 -13.36 -21.86 11.29
C THR A 44 -12.38 -20.79 10.85
N GLY A 45 -12.63 -19.52 11.16
CA GLY A 45 -11.71 -18.40 10.87
C GLY A 45 -10.44 -18.40 11.74
N GLN A 46 -9.89 -19.58 12.02
CA GLN A 46 -8.65 -19.73 12.75
C GLN A 46 -7.48 -19.51 11.81
N TRP A 47 -6.68 -18.50 12.14
CA TRP A 47 -5.37 -18.27 11.57
C TRP A 47 -4.42 -19.42 11.97
N ASN A 48 -3.59 -19.85 11.01
CA ASN A 48 -2.50 -20.83 11.11
C ASN A 48 -2.28 -21.44 12.52
N GLY A 49 -2.77 -22.66 12.74
CA GLY A 49 -2.60 -23.38 14.00
C GLY A 49 -3.64 -23.10 15.08
N GLY A 50 -4.79 -22.53 14.74
CA GLY A 50 -5.92 -22.41 15.66
C GLY A 50 -6.02 -21.08 16.40
N GLN A 51 -5.23 -20.07 16.02
CA GLN A 51 -5.18 -18.79 16.71
C GLN A 51 -6.15 -17.78 16.06
N ASN A 52 -6.80 -16.96 16.88
CA ASN A 52 -7.53 -15.78 16.38
C ASN A 52 -6.48 -14.71 16.06
N ILE A 53 -6.53 -14.12 14.87
CA ILE A 53 -5.63 -13.02 14.49
C ILE A 53 -5.77 -11.82 15.41
N GLN A 54 -6.97 -11.49 15.92
CA GLN A 54 -7.16 -10.50 16.98
C GLN A 54 -6.38 -10.86 18.26
N ALA A 55 -6.16 -12.15 18.55
CA ALA A 55 -5.32 -12.57 19.68
C ALA A 55 -3.82 -12.47 19.39
N VAL A 56 -3.41 -12.39 18.11
CA VAL A 56 -2.00 -12.26 17.69
C VAL A 56 -1.63 -10.80 17.46
N VAL A 57 -2.50 -10.02 16.81
CA VAL A 57 -2.24 -8.63 16.41
C VAL A 57 -3.07 -7.60 17.16
N GLY A 58 -4.14 -8.01 17.88
CA GLY A 58 -4.96 -7.10 18.69
C GLY A 58 -5.85 -6.13 17.92
N ARG A 59 -6.06 -6.33 16.61
CA ARG A 59 -6.58 -5.30 15.68
C ARG A 59 -7.64 -5.86 14.73
N GLU A 60 -8.42 -4.95 14.13
CA GLU A 60 -9.48 -5.22 13.16
C GLU A 60 -9.09 -4.55 11.82
N ASN A 61 -9.28 -5.23 10.67
CA ASN A 61 -9.13 -4.68 9.29
C ASN A 61 -7.72 -4.37 8.82
N GLY A 62 -6.87 -5.40 8.73
CA GLY A 62 -5.48 -5.15 8.43
C GLY A 62 -4.82 -4.36 9.57
N HIS A 63 -3.95 -3.43 9.20
CA HIS A 63 -3.25 -2.58 10.17
C HIS A 63 -4.00 -1.27 10.48
N GLU A 64 -5.29 -1.16 10.13
CA GLU A 64 -6.09 0.00 10.49
C GLU A 64 -6.53 -0.08 11.97
N GLY A 65 -6.56 1.06 12.67
CA GLY A 65 -7.21 1.16 13.98
C GLY A 65 -6.33 1.41 15.20
N TYR A 66 -5.01 1.18 15.19
CA TYR A 66 -4.13 1.67 16.27
C TYR A 66 -2.65 1.59 15.83
N LYS A 67 -2.07 2.72 15.40
CA LYS A 67 -0.61 2.94 15.34
C LYS A 67 -0.09 3.03 16.78
N ASP A 68 -0.21 1.97 17.58
CA ASP A 68 0.68 1.89 18.71
C ASP A 68 2.11 1.78 18.19
N SER A 69 3.07 2.16 19.01
CA SER A 69 4.49 2.05 18.70
C SER A 69 4.96 0.61 18.43
N THR A 70 4.07 -0.38 18.34
CA THR A 70 4.42 -1.80 18.23
C THR A 70 4.24 -2.34 16.81
N GLY A 71 5.36 -2.25 16.08
CA GLY A 71 5.78 -3.23 15.07
C GLY A 71 5.17 -3.11 13.67
N ALA A 72 6.06 -3.09 12.67
CA ALA A 72 5.73 -3.49 11.31
C ALA A 72 5.27 -4.95 11.25
N ALA A 73 4.40 -5.27 10.30
CA ALA A 73 3.99 -6.64 9.98
C ALA A 73 4.79 -7.21 8.81
N ASP A 74 5.20 -8.47 8.89
CA ASP A 74 5.74 -9.24 7.76
C ASP A 74 4.74 -10.34 7.40
N ILE A 75 3.92 -10.12 6.38
CA ILE A 75 2.92 -11.08 5.89
C ILE A 75 3.52 -11.96 4.80
N LEU A 76 3.44 -13.28 4.97
CA LEU A 76 3.89 -14.29 4.03
C LEU A 76 2.73 -15.18 3.60
N ILE A 77 2.54 -15.30 2.29
CA ILE A 77 1.59 -16.21 1.65
C ILE A 77 2.40 -17.06 0.66
N GLY A 78 2.47 -18.38 0.84
CA GLY A 78 3.47 -19.14 0.07
C GLY A 78 3.26 -20.64 -0.04
N THR A 79 2.11 -21.17 0.36
CA THR A 79 1.83 -22.62 0.29
C THR A 79 1.16 -23.05 -1.02
N GLY A 80 0.95 -22.11 -1.96
CA GLY A 80 0.22 -22.32 -3.20
C GLY A 80 -1.29 -22.08 -3.06
N ASP A 81 -1.74 -21.65 -1.88
CA ASP A 81 -3.14 -21.46 -1.57
C ASP A 81 -3.63 -20.04 -1.89
N LYS A 82 -4.95 -19.91 -1.98
CA LYS A 82 -5.66 -18.63 -2.09
C LYS A 82 -6.11 -18.17 -0.71
N VAL A 83 -5.83 -16.91 -0.40
CA VAL A 83 -6.33 -16.18 0.76
C VAL A 83 -7.29 -15.12 0.25
N SER A 84 -8.56 -15.18 0.68
CA SER A 84 -9.60 -14.25 0.22
C SER A 84 -10.02 -13.31 1.34
N PHE A 85 -9.76 -12.02 1.19
CA PHE A 85 -10.37 -10.98 2.00
C PHE A 85 -11.65 -10.51 1.31
N ASP A 86 -12.78 -10.62 2.01
CA ASP A 86 -14.07 -10.22 1.50
C ASP A 86 -14.52 -8.91 2.17
N GLY A 87 -14.05 -7.79 1.63
CA GLY A 87 -14.38 -6.46 2.13
C GLY A 87 -15.88 -6.16 2.06
N PHE A 88 -16.61 -6.87 1.20
CA PHE A 88 -18.07 -6.81 1.07
C PHE A 88 -18.77 -7.15 2.38
N THR A 89 -18.45 -8.30 2.98
CA THR A 89 -19.16 -8.81 4.17
C THR A 89 -18.97 -7.90 5.39
N ILE A 90 -17.93 -7.07 5.40
CA ILE A 90 -17.58 -6.21 6.53
C ILE A 90 -17.65 -4.71 6.26
N SER A 91 -17.96 -4.30 5.04
CA SER A 91 -17.97 -2.88 4.64
C SER A 91 -16.64 -2.17 4.92
N GLN A 92 -15.52 -2.88 4.77
CA GLN A 92 -14.20 -2.39 5.17
C GLN A 92 -13.10 -2.85 4.20
N ASP A 93 -12.06 -2.04 4.09
CA ASP A 93 -10.92 -2.30 3.23
C ASP A 93 -9.75 -2.94 3.98
N PHE A 94 -8.97 -3.75 3.26
CA PHE A 94 -7.72 -4.29 3.79
C PHE A 94 -6.58 -3.30 3.54
N ARG A 95 -6.04 -2.72 4.61
CA ARG A 95 -4.98 -1.70 4.52
C ARG A 95 -3.70 -2.16 5.22
N LEU A 96 -2.57 -1.79 4.65
CA LEU A 96 -1.23 -1.96 5.23
C LEU A 96 -0.54 -0.62 5.33
N LEU A 97 0.24 -0.42 6.40
CA LEU A 97 0.86 0.86 6.73
C LEU A 97 2.36 0.86 6.47
N GLN A 98 2.97 2.06 6.45
CA GLN A 98 4.42 2.18 6.30
C GLN A 98 5.15 1.37 7.38
N GLY A 99 6.10 0.54 6.93
CA GLY A 99 6.81 -0.43 7.73
C GLY A 99 6.41 -1.86 7.38
N ASP A 100 5.15 -2.07 7.02
CA ASP A 100 4.60 -3.40 6.73
C ASP A 100 5.14 -3.96 5.41
N ASN A 101 5.24 -5.27 5.35
CA ASN A 101 5.68 -6.02 4.18
C ASN A 101 4.69 -7.15 3.89
N MET A 102 4.40 -7.37 2.62
CA MET A 102 3.63 -8.53 2.16
C MET A 102 4.44 -9.27 1.09
N THR A 103 4.54 -10.59 1.23
CA THR A 103 5.25 -11.46 0.30
C THR A 103 4.33 -12.61 -0.12
N ILE A 104 4.07 -12.72 -1.41
CA ILE A 104 3.20 -13.74 -2.02
C ILE A 104 4.03 -14.58 -2.99
N THR A 105 4.06 -15.90 -2.78
CA THR A 105 4.97 -16.80 -3.48
C THR A 105 4.33 -18.11 -3.91
N ASN A 106 5.05 -18.92 -4.72
CA ASN A 106 4.70 -20.31 -5.03
C ASN A 106 3.31 -20.51 -5.65
N GLY A 107 2.85 -19.57 -6.48
CA GLY A 107 1.54 -19.59 -7.12
C GLY A 107 0.39 -19.18 -6.20
N SER A 108 0.69 -18.77 -4.96
CA SER A 108 -0.33 -18.35 -4.00
C SER A 108 -1.01 -17.05 -4.45
N VAL A 109 -2.22 -16.84 -3.98
CA VAL A 109 -3.03 -15.68 -4.35
C VAL A 109 -3.55 -14.99 -3.09
N TRP A 110 -3.26 -13.70 -2.95
CA TRP A 110 -4.08 -12.81 -2.13
C TRP A 110 -5.18 -12.22 -3.01
N GLU A 111 -6.43 -12.36 -2.62
CA GLU A 111 -7.57 -11.76 -3.30
C GLU A 111 -8.36 -10.86 -2.36
N GLN A 112 -8.50 -9.59 -2.72
CA GLN A 112 -9.38 -8.65 -2.06
C GLN A 112 -10.63 -8.40 -2.91
N LYS A 113 -11.78 -8.82 -2.39
CA LYS A 113 -13.07 -8.56 -3.02
C LYS A 113 -13.65 -7.26 -2.50
N THR A 114 -14.20 -6.48 -3.43
CA THR A 114 -14.73 -5.14 -3.21
C THR A 114 -16.17 -5.09 -3.67
N LEU A 115 -16.93 -4.11 -3.19
CA LEU A 115 -18.34 -3.99 -3.53
C LEU A 115 -18.49 -3.35 -4.91
N ASP A 116 -19.23 -4.00 -5.82
CA ASP A 116 -19.83 -3.30 -6.94
C ASP A 116 -20.92 -2.35 -6.39
N ALA A 117 -20.93 -1.08 -6.81
CA ALA A 117 -21.76 -0.05 -6.18
C ALA A 117 -23.26 -0.24 -6.37
N ASP A 118 -23.65 -1.13 -7.28
CA ASP A 118 -25.04 -1.40 -7.58
C ASP A 118 -25.59 -2.64 -6.85
N GLU A 119 -24.78 -3.34 -6.05
CA GLU A 119 -25.24 -4.48 -5.27
C GLU A 119 -25.88 -4.08 -3.93
N VAL A 120 -27.12 -4.54 -3.72
CA VAL A 120 -27.80 -4.45 -2.43
C VAL A 120 -27.18 -5.48 -1.50
N HIS A 121 -26.61 -5.02 -0.38
CA HIS A 121 -26.00 -5.95 0.56
C HIS A 121 -27.06 -6.92 1.13
N PRO A 122 -26.85 -8.24 1.01
CA PRO A 122 -27.86 -9.25 1.30
C PRO A 122 -28.27 -9.27 2.77
N GLN A 123 -27.39 -8.86 3.69
CA GLN A 123 -27.71 -8.83 5.13
C GLN A 123 -28.41 -7.55 5.58
N PHE A 124 -28.17 -6.42 4.90
CA PHE A 124 -28.68 -5.12 5.37
C PHE A 124 -29.84 -4.60 4.52
N GLY A 125 -30.05 -5.15 3.31
CA GLY A 125 -31.15 -4.77 2.42
C GLY A 125 -31.11 -3.31 2.00
N GLN A 126 -29.95 -2.65 2.14
CA GLN A 126 -29.71 -1.26 1.77
C GLN A 126 -28.59 -1.23 0.74
N LEU A 127 -28.67 -0.25 -0.17
CA LEU A 127 -27.54 0.13 -1.00
C LEU A 127 -26.51 0.79 -0.09
N PHE A 128 -25.34 0.17 0.05
CA PHE A 128 -24.21 0.89 0.62
C PHE A 128 -23.84 1.99 -0.37
N ARG A 129 -23.71 3.23 0.13
CA ARG A 129 -23.28 4.32 -0.73
C ARG A 129 -21.78 4.15 -0.98
N TRP A 130 -21.45 3.97 -2.26
CA TRP A 130 -20.26 4.31 -3.05
C TRP A 130 -18.86 4.51 -2.40
N GLU A 131 -18.72 4.91 -1.14
CA GLU A 131 -17.54 5.61 -0.65
C GLU A 131 -16.51 4.68 0.05
N GLU A 132 -16.93 3.62 0.76
CA GLU A 132 -16.02 2.98 1.74
C GLU A 132 -15.19 1.79 1.23
N THR A 133 -15.60 1.08 0.17
CA THR A 133 -14.92 -0.18 -0.26
C THR A 133 -14.28 -0.14 -1.64
N ARG A 134 -14.44 0.98 -2.36
CA ARG A 134 -13.86 1.17 -3.70
C ARG A 134 -12.41 1.64 -3.65
N TRP A 135 -11.93 2.14 -2.53
CA TRP A 135 -10.65 2.84 -2.42
C TRP A 135 -9.77 2.23 -1.35
N THR A 136 -8.90 1.30 -1.75
CA THR A 136 -7.96 0.71 -0.81
C THR A 136 -6.61 1.38 -0.89
N GLU A 137 -6.27 2.05 0.21
CA GLU A 137 -4.96 2.62 0.47
C GLU A 137 -3.99 1.55 1.00
N MET A 138 -2.82 1.50 0.39
CA MET A 138 -1.69 0.64 0.74
C MET A 138 -0.44 1.49 0.94
N GLU A 139 -0.19 1.90 2.18
CA GLU A 139 1.04 2.62 2.58
C GLU A 139 2.21 1.66 2.88
N MET A 140 2.13 0.38 2.52
CA MET A 140 3.13 -0.64 2.89
C MET A 140 4.53 -0.33 2.35
N SER A 141 5.57 -0.80 3.06
CA SER A 141 6.95 -0.65 2.62
C SER A 141 7.32 -1.54 1.45
N ASN A 142 6.92 -2.81 1.48
CA ASN A 142 7.24 -3.75 0.41
C ASN A 142 6.07 -4.68 0.08
N LEU A 143 5.73 -4.77 -1.22
CA LEU A 143 4.90 -5.82 -1.79
C LEU A 143 5.79 -6.69 -2.69
N ASN A 144 6.03 -7.95 -2.31
CA ASN A 144 6.86 -8.89 -3.07
C ASN A 144 5.99 -9.99 -3.67
N LEU A 145 5.91 -10.04 -4.99
CA LEU A 145 5.14 -11.01 -5.77
C LEU A 145 6.12 -11.90 -6.53
N ASP A 146 6.54 -13.00 -5.92
CA ASP A 146 7.53 -13.94 -6.48
C ASP A 146 6.84 -15.23 -6.90
N ASN A 147 6.40 -15.28 -8.16
CA ASN A 147 5.46 -16.28 -8.65
C ASN A 147 4.13 -16.29 -7.86
N GLY A 148 3.75 -15.18 -7.21
CA GLY A 148 2.48 -15.04 -6.49
C GLY A 148 1.62 -13.93 -7.08
N THR A 149 0.32 -13.93 -6.75
CA THR A 149 -0.63 -12.92 -7.25
C THR A 149 -1.21 -12.10 -6.11
N PHE A 150 -1.15 -10.78 -6.24
CA PHE A 150 -2.05 -9.87 -5.51
C PHE A 150 -3.18 -9.49 -6.47
N ARG A 151 -4.42 -9.81 -6.10
CA ARG A 151 -5.60 -9.54 -6.91
C ARG A 151 -6.61 -8.72 -6.13
N ARG A 152 -7.22 -7.75 -6.80
CA ARG A 152 -8.41 -7.04 -6.32
C ARG A 152 -9.52 -7.13 -7.36
N THR A 153 -10.73 -7.52 -6.93
CA THR A 153 -11.88 -7.75 -7.80
C THR A 153 -13.15 -7.08 -7.28
N GLY A 154 -14.06 -6.73 -8.18
CA GLY A 154 -15.43 -6.32 -7.93
C GLY A 154 -16.39 -7.46 -7.64
N GLY A 155 -16.07 -8.65 -8.15
CA GLY A 155 -16.93 -9.81 -8.07
C GLY A 155 -16.24 -11.06 -7.51
N SER A 156 -16.96 -12.18 -7.61
CA SER A 156 -16.44 -13.50 -7.23
C SER A 156 -15.42 -14.09 -8.22
N THR A 157 -15.30 -13.47 -9.40
CA THR A 157 -14.40 -13.83 -10.49
C THR A 157 -13.77 -12.58 -11.07
N PHE A 158 -12.52 -12.69 -11.52
CA PHE A 158 -11.90 -11.60 -12.27
C PHE A 158 -12.58 -11.50 -13.66
N ASP A 159 -13.38 -10.47 -13.88
CA ASP A 159 -14.14 -10.18 -15.08
C ASP A 159 -13.89 -8.72 -15.53
N PRO A 160 -13.21 -8.52 -16.68
CA PRO A 160 -12.94 -7.18 -17.21
C PRO A 160 -14.19 -6.41 -17.65
N THR A 161 -15.37 -7.03 -17.58
CA THR A 161 -16.65 -6.37 -17.87
C THR A 161 -17.44 -6.01 -16.61
N ASP A 162 -16.95 -6.40 -15.43
CA ASP A 162 -17.56 -6.10 -14.15
C ASP A 162 -17.21 -4.68 -13.70
N ALA A 163 -18.14 -4.04 -13.01
CA ALA A 163 -18.07 -2.64 -12.61
C ALA A 163 -17.28 -2.39 -11.31
N GLY A 164 -16.86 -3.45 -10.62
CA GLY A 164 -16.20 -3.32 -9.32
C GLY A 164 -14.67 -3.28 -9.36
N GLY A 165 -14.06 -3.43 -8.19
CA GLY A 165 -12.61 -3.38 -7.97
C GLY A 165 -12.09 -1.98 -7.60
N GLY A 166 -12.61 -0.92 -8.22
CA GLY A 166 -12.29 0.46 -7.83
C GLY A 166 -10.80 0.81 -7.90
N ALA A 167 -10.31 1.66 -7.00
CA ALA A 167 -8.92 2.09 -6.95
C ALA A 167 -8.09 1.34 -5.89
N LEU A 168 -6.94 0.83 -6.32
CA LEU A 168 -5.87 0.37 -5.45
C LEU A 168 -4.77 1.43 -5.40
N ILE A 169 -4.62 2.10 -4.26
CA ILE A 169 -3.68 3.21 -4.08
C ILE A 169 -2.43 2.74 -3.35
N PHE A 170 -1.26 2.93 -3.95
CA PHE A 170 0.02 2.83 -3.24
C PHE A 170 0.57 4.22 -2.95
N GLY A 171 0.72 4.51 -1.67
CA GLY A 171 1.06 5.83 -1.14
C GLY A 171 -0.01 6.32 -0.17
N SER A 172 -0.02 7.61 0.12
CA SER A 172 -0.88 8.19 1.16
C SER A 172 -2.08 8.88 0.55
N TRP A 173 -3.27 8.54 1.04
CA TRP A 173 -4.52 9.19 0.68
C TRP A 173 -5.28 9.49 1.95
N LYS A 174 -5.39 10.76 2.34
CA LYS A 174 -6.14 11.10 3.55
C LYS A 174 -7.64 11.09 3.33
N GLY A 175 -8.11 11.34 2.11
CA GLY A 175 -9.52 11.66 1.89
C GLY A 175 -9.93 12.86 2.76
N ASP A 176 -11.01 13.54 2.41
CA ASP A 176 -11.57 14.55 3.32
C ASP A 176 -12.38 13.90 4.47
N ASP A 177 -12.20 12.60 4.73
CA ASP A 177 -13.02 11.75 5.60
C ASP A 177 -13.03 12.18 7.07
N ASN A 178 -12.15 13.10 7.46
CA ASN A 178 -12.13 13.69 8.79
C ASN A 178 -12.31 15.22 8.83
N GLN A 179 -12.61 15.86 7.71
CA GLN A 179 -13.37 17.11 7.77
C GLN A 179 -14.81 16.73 8.07
N ALA A 180 -15.02 16.29 9.33
CA ALA A 180 -16.32 16.09 9.89
C ALA A 180 -17.20 17.22 9.39
N ASN A 181 -18.27 16.81 8.70
CA ASN A 181 -19.47 17.57 8.46
C ASN A 181 -19.97 17.99 9.85
N PHE A 182 -19.33 18.99 10.44
CA PHE A 182 -19.50 19.40 11.82
C PHE A 182 -20.81 20.15 11.81
N ASP A 183 -21.87 19.34 11.96
CA ASP A 183 -23.27 19.69 12.08
C ASP A 183 -23.59 21.14 11.68
N GLN A 184 -23.82 21.34 10.39
CA GLN A 184 -24.31 22.60 9.82
C GLN A 184 -25.66 23.06 10.42
N SER A 185 -26.25 22.33 11.37
CA SER A 185 -27.51 22.71 12.02
C SER A 185 -27.38 23.78 13.11
N VAL A 186 -26.17 24.19 13.51
CA VAL A 186 -25.96 25.27 14.50
C VAL A 186 -25.36 26.53 13.88
N GLY A 187 -26.19 27.25 13.11
CA GLY A 187 -26.16 28.72 12.99
C GLY A 187 -24.86 29.38 12.51
N THR A 188 -24.86 29.75 11.22
CA THR A 188 -23.93 30.64 10.50
C THR A 188 -22.46 30.19 10.42
N PRO A 189 -21.91 30.04 9.20
CA PRO A 189 -20.52 29.66 8.99
C PRO A 189 -19.62 30.86 9.25
N THR A 190 -19.00 30.91 10.42
CA THR A 190 -17.66 31.52 10.51
C THR A 190 -16.69 30.37 10.37
N GLU A 191 -15.92 30.40 9.28
CA GLU A 191 -14.81 29.49 8.98
C GLU A 191 -14.02 29.18 10.25
N PHE A 192 -14.21 27.98 10.80
CA PHE A 192 -13.37 27.47 11.88
C PHE A 192 -12.11 26.92 11.24
N ASN A 193 -11.21 27.83 10.88
CA ASN A 193 -9.83 27.49 10.55
C ASN A 193 -9.13 27.16 11.86
N ILE A 194 -9.08 25.88 12.24
CA ILE A 194 -8.38 25.43 13.45
C ILE A 194 -6.88 25.67 13.24
N ASP A 195 -6.42 26.88 13.50
CA ASP A 195 -5.01 27.17 13.70
C ASP A 195 -4.61 26.83 15.15
N GLY A 196 -3.31 26.77 15.42
CA GLY A 196 -2.81 26.43 16.76
C GLY A 196 -3.27 27.37 17.89
N PHE A 197 -3.90 28.51 17.57
CA PHE A 197 -4.44 29.46 18.53
C PHE A 197 -5.84 29.05 19.02
N ASP A 198 -6.65 28.43 18.17
CA ASP A 198 -7.99 27.93 18.53
C ASP A 198 -7.94 26.73 19.48
N PHE A 199 -6.89 25.90 19.38
CA PHE A 199 -6.66 24.79 20.31
C PHE A 199 -6.38 25.29 21.74
N LEU A 200 -5.72 26.44 21.89
CA LEU A 200 -5.42 27.07 23.18
C LEU A 200 -6.67 27.72 23.80
N ASN A 201 -7.55 28.29 22.98
CA ASN A 201 -8.84 28.83 23.43
C ASN A 201 -9.83 27.73 23.84
N TRP A 202 -9.74 26.55 23.22
CA TRP A 202 -10.59 25.40 23.57
C TRP A 202 -10.15 24.69 24.85
N GLN A 203 -8.84 24.60 25.10
CA GLN A 203 -8.28 24.16 26.39
C GLN A 203 -8.77 25.00 27.57
N THR A 204 -8.90 26.32 27.35
CA THR A 204 -9.25 27.27 28.42
C THR A 204 -10.75 27.37 28.68
N THR A 205 -11.61 27.00 27.72
CA THR A 205 -13.07 27.17 27.84
C THR A 205 -13.86 25.91 28.20
N LYS A 206 -13.34 24.70 27.92
CA LYS A 206 -14.13 23.46 28.06
C LYS A 206 -13.65 22.44 29.10
N ASN A 207 -12.59 22.72 29.88
CA ASN A 207 -12.08 21.83 30.95
C ASN A 207 -11.89 20.36 30.54
N TYR A 208 -11.52 20.10 29.28
CA TYR A 208 -11.12 18.76 28.87
C TYR A 208 -9.83 18.36 29.57
N SER A 209 -9.77 17.14 30.08
CA SER A 209 -8.54 16.58 30.61
C SER A 209 -7.49 16.46 29.50
N ALA A 210 -6.20 16.54 29.84
CA ALA A 210 -5.10 16.31 28.89
C ALA A 210 -5.13 14.91 28.23
N SER A 211 -5.92 13.98 28.77
CA SER A 211 -6.23 12.68 28.15
C SER A 211 -7.36 12.73 27.12
N GLU A 212 -8.32 13.64 27.24
CA GLU A 212 -9.38 13.85 26.24
C GLU A 212 -8.89 14.67 25.06
N LEU A 213 -8.00 15.65 25.29
CA LEU A 213 -7.35 16.41 24.22
C LEU A 213 -6.43 15.54 23.36
N ARG A 214 -5.80 14.51 23.94
CA ARG A 214 -5.03 13.52 23.18
C ARG A 214 -5.88 12.63 22.27
N LYS A 215 -7.19 12.57 22.48
CA LYS A 215 -8.12 11.90 21.56
C LYS A 215 -8.47 12.79 20.37
N PHE A 216 -8.45 14.12 20.53
CA PHE A 216 -8.57 15.09 19.43
C PHE A 216 -7.26 15.30 18.68
N ASP A 217 -6.13 15.09 19.34
CA ASP A 217 -4.79 14.99 18.73
C ASP A 217 -4.57 13.62 18.03
N GLY A 218 -5.59 12.75 18.04
CA GLY A 218 -5.58 11.46 17.35
C GLY A 218 -5.44 11.55 15.82
N THR A 219 -5.42 12.75 15.25
CA THR A 219 -5.31 13.03 13.81
C THR A 219 -4.01 13.76 13.40
N PHE A 220 -3.14 14.16 14.33
CA PHE A 220 -1.82 14.77 14.03
C PHE A 220 -0.62 13.83 14.30
N GLY A 221 -0.89 12.56 14.61
CA GLY A 221 0.13 11.54 14.89
C GLY A 221 0.95 11.05 13.70
N GLN A 222 0.60 11.45 12.47
CA GLN A 222 1.52 11.38 11.35
C GLN A 222 2.29 12.70 11.31
N SER A 223 3.42 12.80 12.02
CA SER A 223 4.48 13.66 11.48
C SER A 223 4.77 13.08 10.11
N PRO A 224 4.51 13.82 9.02
CA PRO A 224 4.66 13.29 7.67
C PRO A 224 6.10 12.82 7.48
N SER A 225 6.34 11.54 7.67
CA SER A 225 7.62 10.92 7.34
C SER A 225 7.59 10.61 5.86
N ALA A 226 8.74 10.74 5.22
CA ALA A 226 8.89 10.27 3.85
C ALA A 226 8.42 8.81 3.76
N GLN A 227 7.53 8.54 2.81
CA GLN A 227 7.02 7.22 2.52
C GLN A 227 7.80 6.62 1.36
N THR A 228 7.95 5.31 1.41
CA THR A 228 8.53 4.56 0.29
C THR A 228 7.86 3.20 0.23
N SER A 229 7.26 2.92 -0.92
CA SER A 229 6.63 1.64 -1.24
C SER A 229 7.36 1.02 -2.41
N ASN A 230 7.85 -0.21 -2.21
CA ASN A 230 8.49 -1.00 -3.25
C ASN A 230 7.58 -2.16 -3.63
N ILE A 231 7.21 -2.24 -4.90
CA ILE A 231 6.40 -3.31 -5.48
C ILE A 231 7.32 -4.11 -6.39
N ASN A 232 7.64 -5.34 -6.00
CA ASN A 232 8.58 -6.20 -6.69
C ASN A 232 7.83 -7.39 -7.28
N ILE A 233 7.78 -7.49 -8.61
CA ILE A 233 7.05 -8.52 -9.33
C ILE A 233 8.03 -9.39 -10.11
N THR A 234 8.10 -10.66 -9.74
CA THR A 234 9.20 -11.55 -10.12
C THR A 234 8.71 -12.96 -10.44
N ASN A 235 9.43 -13.70 -11.29
CA ASN A 235 9.25 -15.15 -11.52
C ASN A 235 7.82 -15.63 -11.86
N GLY A 236 7.04 -14.81 -12.54
CA GLY A 236 5.65 -15.08 -12.93
C GLY A 236 4.62 -14.42 -12.02
N GLY A 237 5.07 -13.62 -11.03
CA GLY A 237 4.17 -12.89 -10.14
C GLY A 237 3.30 -11.88 -10.88
N SER A 238 2.17 -11.52 -10.27
CA SER A 238 1.20 -10.62 -10.89
C SER A 238 0.50 -9.70 -9.91
N LEU A 239 0.38 -8.42 -10.27
CA LEU A 239 -0.50 -7.45 -9.62
C LEU A 239 -1.71 -7.21 -10.51
N GLU A 240 -2.88 -7.62 -10.05
CA GLU A 240 -4.12 -7.58 -10.79
C GLU A 240 -5.14 -6.71 -10.04
N ASN A 241 -5.73 -5.74 -10.73
CA ASN A 241 -6.79 -4.92 -10.20
C ASN A 241 -7.90 -4.76 -11.23
N GLU A 242 -9.14 -4.94 -10.79
CA GLU A 242 -10.30 -4.46 -11.53
C GLU A 242 -10.50 -2.98 -11.23
N GLY A 243 -10.46 -2.14 -12.26
CA GLY A 243 -10.38 -0.69 -12.07
C GLY A 243 -8.94 -0.19 -11.99
N GLN A 244 -8.69 0.84 -11.19
CA GLN A 244 -7.53 1.70 -11.32
C GLN A 244 -6.41 1.38 -10.32
N ILE A 245 -5.14 1.48 -10.75
CA ILE A 245 -3.97 1.39 -9.85
C ILE A 245 -3.35 2.77 -9.74
N TRP A 246 -3.28 3.29 -8.52
CA TRP A 246 -2.85 4.66 -8.23
C TRP A 246 -1.51 4.66 -7.50
N PHE A 247 -0.64 5.58 -7.88
CA PHE A 247 0.68 5.80 -7.30
C PHE A 247 0.83 7.27 -6.94
N GLY A 248 0.90 7.61 -5.65
CA GLY A 248 1.03 9.02 -5.29
C GLY A 248 0.70 9.40 -3.86
N SER A 249 0.48 10.69 -3.64
CA SER A 249 0.13 11.26 -2.35
C SER A 249 -0.76 12.49 -2.48
N ASP A 250 -1.83 12.55 -1.68
CA ASP A 250 -2.70 13.74 -1.52
C ASP A 250 -2.33 14.57 -0.28
N VAL A 251 -1.20 14.22 0.35
CA VAL A 251 -0.62 14.93 1.49
C VAL A 251 0.79 15.42 1.18
N ASP A 252 1.18 16.52 1.82
CA ASP A 252 2.49 17.19 1.65
C ASP A 252 3.64 16.39 2.29
N ILE A 253 3.89 15.19 1.78
CA ILE A 253 4.92 14.26 2.23
C ILE A 253 5.76 13.82 1.03
N GLN A 254 7.03 13.50 1.27
CA GLN A 254 7.85 12.87 0.24
C GLN A 254 7.36 11.43 0.06
N THR A 255 6.86 11.08 -1.11
CA THR A 255 6.39 9.72 -1.40
C THR A 255 7.17 9.15 -2.57
N ASN A 256 7.82 8.01 -2.35
CA ASN A 256 8.56 7.31 -3.39
C ASN A 256 7.90 5.97 -3.69
N ILE A 257 7.43 5.78 -4.91
CA ILE A 257 6.83 4.53 -5.36
C ILE A 257 7.75 3.88 -6.40
N ASN A 258 8.18 2.65 -6.12
CA ASN A 258 9.04 1.88 -7.02
C ASN A 258 8.34 0.58 -7.45
N LEU A 259 7.95 0.49 -8.71
CA LEU A 259 7.45 -0.74 -9.33
C LEU A 259 8.57 -1.41 -10.12
N ASN A 260 9.06 -2.56 -9.64
CA ASN A 260 10.11 -3.35 -10.27
C ASN A 260 9.54 -4.64 -10.86
N ILE A 261 9.81 -4.90 -12.14
CA ILE A 261 9.28 -6.07 -12.85
C ILE A 261 10.43 -6.90 -13.44
N ASN A 262 10.47 -8.20 -13.15
CA ASN A 262 11.34 -9.18 -13.81
C ASN A 262 10.61 -10.52 -13.97
N ASN A 263 10.16 -10.79 -15.18
CA ASN A 263 9.30 -11.91 -15.54
C ASN A 263 7.95 -11.85 -14.81
N GLY A 264 7.25 -10.72 -14.81
CA GLY A 264 5.95 -10.58 -14.13
C GLY A 264 4.97 -9.72 -14.92
N SER A 265 3.77 -9.54 -14.39
CA SER A 265 2.75 -8.67 -15.01
C SER A 265 2.09 -7.71 -14.03
N VAL A 266 1.64 -6.57 -14.55
CA VAL A 266 0.64 -5.71 -13.91
C VAL A 266 -0.56 -5.63 -14.83
N THR A 267 -1.75 -5.72 -14.26
CA THR A 267 -3.00 -5.67 -15.01
C THR A 267 -3.99 -4.78 -14.25
N ALA A 268 -4.41 -3.70 -14.90
CA ALA A 268 -5.51 -2.85 -14.48
C ALA A 268 -6.55 -2.92 -15.61
N ILE A 269 -7.61 -3.73 -15.46
CA ILE A 269 -8.64 -3.90 -16.50
C ILE A 269 -10.02 -4.00 -15.87
N GLY A 270 -11.07 -3.62 -16.58
CA GLY A 270 -12.44 -3.59 -16.07
C GLY A 270 -12.64 -2.57 -14.97
N GLY A 271 -13.78 -2.67 -14.29
CA GLY A 271 -14.20 -1.71 -13.27
C GLY A 271 -14.73 -0.43 -13.88
N LEU A 272 -15.83 0.07 -13.32
CA LEU A 272 -16.25 1.45 -13.62
C LEU A 272 -15.27 2.42 -12.98
N ASP A 273 -15.11 3.57 -13.62
CA ASP A 273 -14.50 4.76 -13.03
C ASP A 273 -14.84 4.86 -11.54
N ALA A 274 -13.79 4.80 -10.72
CA ALA A 274 -13.89 5.23 -9.34
C ALA A 274 -14.03 6.75 -9.41
N THR A 275 -15.23 7.25 -9.70
CA THR A 275 -15.53 8.68 -9.57
C THR A 275 -15.42 9.02 -8.10
N PRO A 276 -14.40 9.78 -7.66
CA PRO A 276 -14.38 10.30 -6.31
C PRO A 276 -15.67 11.13 -6.12
N GLY A 277 -16.26 11.08 -4.93
CA GLY A 277 -17.37 11.97 -4.61
C GLY A 277 -17.02 13.45 -4.81
N PRO A 278 -18.01 14.37 -4.76
CA PRO A 278 -17.95 15.76 -5.23
C PRO A 278 -16.93 16.71 -4.56
N ILE A 279 -15.95 16.21 -3.79
CA ILE A 279 -15.05 17.02 -2.96
C ILE A 279 -13.56 16.81 -3.31
N GLY A 280 -13.17 15.70 -3.93
CA GLY A 280 -11.83 15.52 -4.52
C GLY A 280 -11.99 15.40 -6.03
N GLY A 281 -11.34 16.25 -6.81
CA GLY A 281 -11.59 16.39 -8.25
C GLY A 281 -11.79 15.06 -8.97
N ASP A 282 -12.98 14.93 -9.59
CA ASP A 282 -13.25 13.85 -10.53
C ASP A 282 -12.05 13.72 -11.49
N ILE A 283 -11.58 12.49 -11.73
CA ILE A 283 -10.82 12.20 -12.94
C ILE A 283 -11.88 11.73 -13.95
N PRO A 284 -12.58 12.64 -14.67
CA PRO A 284 -13.66 12.24 -15.55
C PRO A 284 -13.14 11.31 -16.66
N GLY A 285 -13.69 10.09 -16.73
CA GLY A 285 -13.74 9.27 -17.94
C GLY A 285 -12.55 8.37 -18.17
N GLY A 286 -12.10 7.56 -17.21
CA GLY A 286 -11.17 6.47 -17.51
C GLY A 286 -11.30 5.26 -16.59
N ASP A 287 -12.12 4.31 -17.05
CA ASP A 287 -12.12 2.93 -16.58
C ASP A 287 -10.67 2.37 -16.53
N ALA A 288 -10.37 1.44 -15.62
CA ALA A 288 -9.07 0.78 -15.39
C ALA A 288 -7.75 1.43 -15.92
N SER A 289 -7.30 2.47 -15.21
CA SER A 289 -6.08 3.22 -15.52
C SER A 289 -4.93 2.94 -14.54
N ILE A 290 -3.70 3.23 -14.98
CA ILE A 290 -2.59 3.50 -14.07
C ILE A 290 -2.52 5.02 -13.88
N VAL A 291 -2.69 5.46 -12.63
CA VAL A 291 -2.72 6.87 -12.27
C VAL A 291 -1.48 7.20 -11.43
N ILE A 292 -0.72 8.21 -11.84
CA ILE A 292 0.35 8.81 -11.05
C ILE A 292 -0.12 10.18 -10.61
N PHE A 293 -0.20 10.46 -9.32
CA PHE A 293 -0.69 11.75 -8.83
C PHE A 293 0.32 12.41 -7.90
N ASP A 294 0.58 13.69 -8.13
CA ASP A 294 1.54 14.50 -7.38
C ASP A 294 0.94 15.86 -7.01
N TRP A 295 0.18 15.90 -5.92
CA TRP A 295 -0.53 17.11 -5.53
C TRP A 295 0.39 18.22 -4.99
N PHE A 296 1.62 17.87 -4.57
CA PHE A 296 2.54 18.77 -3.87
C PHE A 296 3.95 18.86 -4.48
N GLY A 297 4.19 18.25 -5.64
CA GLY A 297 5.52 18.21 -6.27
C GLY A 297 6.53 17.34 -5.52
N ARG A 298 6.06 16.34 -4.77
CA ARG A 298 6.85 15.51 -3.84
C ARG A 298 6.71 14.01 -4.07
N VAL A 299 5.99 13.63 -5.11
CA VAL A 299 5.86 12.23 -5.51
C VAL A 299 6.95 11.88 -6.51
N SER A 300 7.69 10.81 -6.22
CA SER A 300 8.60 10.17 -7.16
C SER A 300 8.09 8.78 -7.49
N ALA A 301 7.58 8.59 -8.70
CA ALA A 301 7.20 7.29 -9.21
C ALA A 301 8.25 6.75 -10.18
N SER A 302 8.55 5.46 -10.10
CA SER A 302 9.47 4.77 -11.00
C SER A 302 8.92 3.39 -11.36
N ILE A 303 8.83 3.10 -12.65
CA ILE A 303 8.46 1.78 -13.20
C ILE A 303 9.69 1.22 -13.91
N ASN A 304 10.25 0.13 -13.42
CA ASN A 304 11.53 -0.39 -13.87
C ASN A 304 11.43 -1.87 -14.25
N PHE A 305 11.65 -2.16 -15.53
CA PHE A 305 11.82 -3.52 -16.01
C PHE A 305 13.29 -3.93 -15.93
N THR A 306 13.58 -5.05 -15.27
CA THR A 306 14.94 -5.63 -15.18
C THR A 306 15.03 -6.99 -15.91
N GLY A 307 13.94 -7.37 -16.57
CA GLY A 307 13.81 -8.55 -17.43
C GLY A 307 12.47 -8.51 -18.16
N PRO A 308 11.99 -9.65 -18.68
CA PRO A 308 10.71 -9.74 -19.38
C PRO A 308 9.56 -9.28 -18.50
N GLY A 309 8.41 -8.97 -19.09
CA GLY A 309 7.20 -8.67 -18.33
C GLY A 309 6.27 -7.76 -19.09
N SER A 310 5.11 -7.50 -18.51
CA SER A 310 4.09 -6.66 -19.15
C SER A 310 3.35 -5.76 -18.17
N ILE A 311 2.79 -4.69 -18.71
CA ILE A 311 1.75 -3.88 -18.09
C ILE A 311 0.61 -3.81 -19.08
N THR A 312 -0.59 -4.16 -18.63
CA THR A 312 -1.81 -4.07 -19.42
C THR A 312 -2.77 -3.14 -18.71
N THR A 313 -3.24 -2.12 -19.43
CA THR A 313 -4.37 -1.29 -19.05
C THR A 313 -5.47 -1.47 -20.08
N ASP A 314 -6.71 -1.11 -19.75
CA ASP A 314 -7.82 -1.22 -20.68
C ASP A 314 -8.19 0.13 -21.33
N GLU A 315 -9.50 0.45 -21.42
CA GLU A 315 -10.02 1.77 -21.77
C GLU A 315 -9.36 2.92 -20.96
N GLY A 316 -8.71 2.58 -19.84
CA GLY A 316 -7.87 3.46 -19.05
C GLY A 316 -6.57 3.90 -19.69
N ALA A 317 -6.49 5.21 -19.91
CA ALA A 317 -5.25 5.91 -20.13
C ALA A 317 -4.28 5.71 -18.95
N ILE A 318 -2.98 5.78 -19.23
CA ILE A 318 -2.02 6.11 -18.19
C ILE A 318 -2.21 7.60 -17.91
N ARG A 319 -2.45 7.98 -16.65
CA ARG A 319 -2.75 9.37 -16.30
C ARG A 319 -1.72 9.92 -15.33
N MET A 320 -1.39 11.19 -15.52
CA MET A 320 -0.68 11.98 -14.54
C MET A 320 -1.59 13.09 -14.03
N LEU A 321 -1.70 13.22 -12.72
CA LEU A 321 -2.31 14.35 -12.04
C LEU A 321 -1.19 15.19 -11.43
N ASP A 322 -1.15 16.46 -11.78
CA ASP A 322 -0.18 17.41 -11.22
C ASP A 322 -0.75 18.17 -10.00
N GLU A 323 0.05 19.08 -9.45
CA GLU A 323 -0.30 19.95 -8.32
C GLU A 323 -1.51 20.86 -8.56
N THR A 324 -1.95 20.99 -9.83
CA THR A 324 -3.12 21.77 -10.22
C THR A 324 -4.36 20.90 -10.43
N ALA A 325 -4.28 19.61 -10.10
CA ALA A 325 -5.28 18.59 -10.41
C ALA A 325 -5.56 18.46 -11.92
N THR A 326 -4.61 18.85 -12.77
CA THR A 326 -4.76 18.69 -14.22
C THR A 326 -4.43 17.25 -14.57
N VAL A 327 -5.41 16.57 -15.16
CA VAL A 327 -5.23 15.22 -15.70
C VAL A 327 -4.59 15.30 -17.08
N THR A 328 -3.43 14.67 -17.22
CA THR A 328 -2.75 14.50 -18.51
C THR A 328 -2.71 13.02 -18.85
N ASP A 329 -3.35 12.65 -19.96
CA ASP A 329 -3.22 11.30 -20.51
C ASP A 329 -1.82 11.12 -21.13
N MET A 330 -1.23 9.96 -20.87
CA MET A 330 0.13 9.60 -21.28
C MET A 330 0.12 8.27 -22.03
N THR A 331 1.05 8.15 -22.97
CA THR A 331 1.45 6.86 -23.55
C THR A 331 2.60 6.25 -22.75
N TYR A 332 2.90 4.97 -22.98
CA TYR A 332 4.11 4.35 -22.41
C TYR A 332 5.40 5.04 -22.89
N GLU A 333 5.41 5.60 -24.11
CA GLU A 333 6.56 6.35 -24.63
C GLU A 333 6.71 7.71 -23.91
N ASP A 334 5.60 8.36 -23.53
CA ASP A 334 5.63 9.57 -22.71
C ASP A 334 6.22 9.28 -21.32
N LEU A 335 5.84 8.16 -20.67
CA LEU A 335 6.45 7.74 -19.40
C LEU A 335 7.95 7.50 -19.53
N TRP A 336 8.41 6.92 -20.64
CA TRP A 336 9.83 6.69 -20.92
C TRP A 336 10.58 8.01 -21.08
N ASN A 337 10.02 8.95 -21.85
CA ASN A 337 10.58 10.27 -22.08
C ASN A 337 10.63 11.11 -20.79
N ALA A 338 9.63 10.95 -19.91
CA ALA A 338 9.60 11.55 -18.57
C ALA A 338 10.59 10.90 -17.59
N GLY A 339 11.18 9.75 -17.93
CA GLY A 339 12.08 9.00 -17.06
C GLY A 339 11.39 8.26 -15.91
N ILE A 340 10.08 8.08 -15.99
CA ILE A 340 9.28 7.28 -15.06
C ILE A 340 9.40 5.80 -15.43
N LEU A 341 9.21 5.47 -16.71
CA LEU A 341 9.42 4.13 -17.25
C LEU A 341 10.90 3.91 -17.58
N LYS A 342 11.46 2.79 -17.12
CA LYS A 342 12.89 2.46 -17.20
C LYS A 342 13.12 1.00 -17.59
N ALA A 343 14.27 0.77 -18.20
CA ALA A 343 14.84 -0.53 -18.51
C ALA A 343 16.21 -0.64 -17.82
N ASN A 344 16.39 -1.64 -16.96
CA ASN A 344 17.60 -1.87 -16.16
C ASN A 344 18.07 -0.63 -15.37
N GLY A 345 17.11 0.10 -14.79
CA GLY A 345 17.36 1.28 -13.95
C GLY A 345 17.63 2.58 -14.72
N GLY A 346 17.55 2.59 -16.06
CA GLY A 346 17.73 3.79 -16.89
C GLY A 346 16.68 3.94 -17.99
N ASN A 347 16.64 5.12 -18.62
CA ASN A 347 15.74 5.45 -19.73
C ASN A 347 16.51 5.97 -20.97
N ALA A 348 17.71 5.46 -21.21
CA ALA A 348 18.54 5.86 -22.35
C ALA A 348 18.32 4.94 -23.56
N GLY A 349 18.38 5.49 -24.78
CA GLY A 349 18.16 4.75 -26.02
C GLY A 349 16.80 5.04 -26.65
N LEU A 350 16.44 4.29 -27.69
CA LEU A 350 15.10 4.37 -28.28
C LEU A 350 14.14 3.50 -27.47
N PHE A 351 12.91 3.98 -27.24
CA PHE A 351 11.87 3.22 -26.56
C PHE A 351 11.67 1.81 -27.17
N THR A 352 11.68 1.72 -28.51
CA THR A 352 11.50 0.47 -29.26
C THR A 352 12.63 -0.54 -29.11
N ASP A 353 13.79 -0.13 -28.59
CA ASP A 353 14.90 -1.06 -28.30
C ASP A 353 14.62 -1.87 -27.02
N HIS A 354 13.72 -1.38 -26.17
CA HIS A 354 13.45 -1.91 -24.85
C HIS A 354 12.03 -2.44 -24.69
N PHE A 355 11.09 -1.90 -25.46
CA PHE A 355 9.67 -2.18 -25.31
C PHE A 355 8.94 -2.30 -26.64
N SER A 356 7.85 -3.04 -26.63
CA SER A 356 6.83 -3.03 -27.66
C SER A 356 5.47 -2.74 -27.05
N VAL A 357 4.62 -2.03 -27.79
CA VAL A 357 3.25 -1.75 -27.38
C VAL A 357 2.29 -2.39 -28.38
N THR A 358 1.26 -3.07 -27.87
CA THR A 358 0.13 -3.58 -28.64
C THR A 358 -1.17 -2.96 -28.16
N GLY A 359 -2.21 -3.00 -29.01
CA GLY A 359 -3.45 -2.27 -28.76
C GLY A 359 -3.33 -0.79 -29.13
N SER A 360 -4.45 -0.08 -29.04
CA SER A 360 -4.47 1.39 -29.13
C SER A 360 -4.72 1.96 -27.75
N TRP A 361 -4.33 3.21 -27.54
CA TRP A 361 -4.72 3.92 -26.33
C TRP A 361 -6.26 3.95 -26.20
N GLY A 362 -6.78 3.61 -25.03
CA GLY A 362 -8.21 3.45 -24.77
C GLY A 362 -8.82 2.14 -25.28
N ASP A 363 -8.01 1.17 -25.71
CA ASP A 363 -8.45 -0.19 -26.07
C ASP A 363 -8.21 -1.13 -24.89
N PRO A 364 -9.12 -2.09 -24.57
CA PRO A 364 -8.95 -3.09 -23.52
C PRO A 364 -7.68 -3.95 -23.62
N THR A 365 -6.97 -3.86 -24.75
CA THR A 365 -5.73 -4.60 -25.03
C THR A 365 -4.45 -3.75 -25.01
N TYR A 366 -4.50 -2.51 -24.49
CA TYR A 366 -3.34 -1.60 -24.45
C TYR A 366 -2.22 -2.13 -23.53
N THR A 367 -1.24 -2.80 -24.14
CA THR A 367 -0.24 -3.58 -23.42
C THR A 367 1.18 -3.14 -23.77
N LEU A 368 1.95 -2.78 -22.76
CA LEU A 368 3.40 -2.67 -22.83
C LEU A 368 4.03 -4.03 -22.56
N THR A 369 4.97 -4.45 -23.41
CA THR A 369 5.80 -5.64 -23.18
C THR A 369 7.28 -5.26 -23.20
N SER A 370 8.02 -5.69 -22.18
CA SER A 370 9.47 -5.56 -22.16
C SER A 370 10.14 -6.57 -23.07
N LEU A 371 11.09 -6.09 -23.88
CA LEU A 371 11.94 -6.89 -24.77
C LEU A 371 13.25 -7.34 -24.09
N LEU A 372 13.45 -6.98 -22.82
CA LEU A 372 14.63 -7.37 -22.07
C LEU A 372 14.69 -8.89 -21.91
N PRO A 373 15.87 -9.52 -22.06
CA PRO A 373 16.01 -10.93 -21.81
C PRO A 373 15.80 -11.23 -20.33
N LEU A 374 15.42 -12.47 -20.02
CA LEU A 374 15.39 -12.95 -18.63
C LEU A 374 16.78 -12.78 -18.03
N SER A 375 16.94 -11.78 -17.18
CA SER A 375 18.18 -11.61 -16.43
C SER A 375 18.17 -12.70 -15.36
N GLY A 376 19.19 -13.57 -15.35
CA GLY A 376 19.32 -14.61 -14.32
C GLY A 376 19.57 -14.06 -12.90
N GLY A 377 19.34 -12.76 -12.68
CA GLY A 377 19.39 -12.13 -11.37
C GLY A 377 18.06 -12.38 -10.67
N SER A 378 18.06 -13.30 -9.71
CA SER A 378 17.08 -13.21 -8.63
C SER A 378 17.17 -11.78 -8.10
N PHE A 379 16.06 -11.05 -8.03
CA PHE A 379 15.99 -10.04 -6.99
C PHE A 379 16.31 -10.81 -5.72
N ALA A 380 17.42 -10.49 -5.08
CA ALA A 380 17.57 -10.91 -3.71
C ALA A 380 16.42 -10.20 -3.01
N ALA A 381 15.26 -10.88 -2.91
CA ALA A 381 14.27 -10.58 -1.90
C ALA A 381 15.10 -10.29 -0.66
N ALA A 382 14.81 -9.19 0.03
CA ALA A 382 15.37 -8.99 1.34
C ALA A 382 14.96 -10.21 2.18
N VAL A 383 15.77 -11.27 2.12
CA VAL A 383 15.65 -12.44 2.96
C VAL A 383 15.74 -11.82 4.33
N PRO A 384 14.68 -11.89 5.15
CA PRO A 384 14.73 -11.35 6.50
C PRO A 384 15.99 -11.92 7.12
N GLU A 385 16.92 -11.05 7.54
CA GLU A 385 18.20 -11.52 8.04
C GLU A 385 17.95 -12.65 9.04
N PRO A 386 18.65 -13.79 8.94
CA PRO A 386 18.36 -14.97 9.72
C PRO A 386 18.80 -14.78 11.18
N THR A 387 18.10 -13.90 11.89
CA THR A 387 18.20 -13.71 13.33
C THR A 387 17.80 -14.98 14.08
N THR A 388 17.00 -15.86 13.45
CA THR A 388 16.65 -17.19 13.98
C THR A 388 17.73 -18.25 13.81
N ALA A 389 18.59 -18.18 12.78
CA ALA A 389 19.67 -19.16 12.61
C ALA A 389 20.83 -18.96 13.61
N LEU A 390 21.06 -17.72 14.07
CA LEU A 390 22.10 -17.43 15.04
C LEU A 390 21.76 -17.97 16.46
N MET A 391 20.48 -17.99 16.85
CA MET A 391 20.08 -18.51 18.16
C MET A 391 20.17 -20.04 18.26
N ALA A 392 19.88 -20.77 17.18
CA ALA A 392 20.08 -22.23 17.15
C ALA A 392 21.58 -22.61 17.25
N GLY A 393 22.47 -21.81 16.63
CA GLY A 393 23.93 -21.98 16.73
C GLY A 393 24.49 -21.70 18.13
N MET A 394 23.97 -20.68 18.83
CA MET A 394 24.42 -20.34 20.19
C MET A 394 23.94 -21.32 21.27
N LEU A 395 22.75 -21.92 21.11
CA LEU A 395 22.28 -22.99 22.01
C LEU A 395 23.11 -24.27 21.86
N ALA A 396 23.55 -24.60 20.64
CA ALA A 396 24.45 -25.74 20.39
C ALA A 396 25.86 -25.52 20.98
N LEU A 397 26.39 -24.29 20.95
CA LEU A 397 27.70 -23.99 21.56
C LEU A 397 27.66 -24.01 23.09
N THR A 398 26.54 -23.64 23.70
CA THR A 398 26.38 -23.68 25.16
C THR A 398 26.24 -25.13 25.67
N ALA A 399 25.62 -26.02 24.89
CA ALA A 399 25.53 -27.45 25.22
C ALA A 399 26.88 -28.20 25.10
N LEU A 400 27.78 -27.76 24.22
CA LEU A 400 29.13 -28.35 24.09
C LEU A 400 30.12 -27.86 25.17
N GLY A 401 29.88 -26.72 25.81
CA GLY A 401 30.71 -26.20 26.90
C GLY A 401 30.56 -26.94 28.24
N VAL A 402 29.42 -27.60 28.48
CA VAL A 402 29.13 -28.25 29.78
C VAL A 402 29.68 -29.68 29.87
N ARG A 403 30.07 -30.31 28.76
CA ARG A 403 30.50 -31.73 28.76
C ARG A 403 32.00 -31.98 29.01
N ARG A 404 32.81 -30.94 29.25
CA ARG A 404 34.28 -31.06 29.34
C ARG A 404 34.91 -30.84 30.73
N ARG A 405 34.16 -31.10 31.82
CA ARG A 405 34.73 -31.22 33.18
C ARG A 405 34.25 -32.48 33.89
N ARG A 406 34.77 -33.65 33.48
CA ARG A 406 34.95 -34.84 34.34
C ARG A 406 36.07 -35.71 33.77
N SER A 407 37.29 -35.41 34.19
CA SER A 407 38.41 -36.36 34.33
C SER A 407 39.47 -35.70 35.19
#